data_AF-A0A4S5AWN1-F1
#
_entry.id   AF-A0A4S5AWN1-F1
#
_cell.length_a   1.000
_cell.length_b   1.000
_cell.length_c   1.000
_cell.angle_alpha   90.00
_cell.angle_beta   90.00
_cell.angle_gamma   90.00
#
_symmetry.space_group_name_H-M   'P 1'
#
loop_
_entity.id
_entity.type
_entity.pdbx_description
1 polymer ?
#
loop_
_entity_poly.entity_id
_entity_poly.type
_entity_poly.pdbx_seq_one_letter_code
_entity_poly.pdbx_strand_id
1 'polypeptide(L)' 'MSSYEEISTPGEMRADCEAVSRRLEQAAVKATRPAPSIHFDEFPREVPKREIEISEAAQRLANALHLHLD' A
#
# COMPACT_ATOMS: atom_id res chain seq x y z
N MET A 1 -43.12 7.12 6.20
CA MET A 1 -42.48 6.47 5.04
C MET A 1 -42.22 5.04 5.45
N SER A 2 -42.93 4.11 4.83
CA SER A 2 -42.97 2.71 5.26
C SER A 2 -41.71 2.00 4.77
N SER A 3 -41.11 1.14 5.59
CA SER A 3 -39.90 0.34 5.30
C SER A 3 -40.02 -0.63 4.11
N TYR A 4 -41.14 -0.62 3.41
CA TYR A 4 -41.49 -1.49 2.29
C TYR A 4 -41.42 -0.78 0.92
N GLU A 5 -41.13 0.53 0.87
CA GLU A 5 -41.26 1.34 -0.36
C GLU A 5 -40.05 1.35 -1.29
N GLU A 6 -38.92 0.72 -0.96
CA GLU A 6 -37.74 0.72 -1.86
C GLU A 6 -37.24 -0.68 -2.16
N ILE A 7 -38.12 -1.56 -2.64
CA ILE A 7 -37.66 -2.78 -3.32
C ILE A 7 -37.07 -2.32 -4.66
N SER A 8 -35.75 -2.50 -4.81
CA SER A 8 -35.04 -2.22 -6.06
C SER A 8 -35.74 -2.89 -7.24
N THR A 9 -35.85 -2.17 -8.34
CA THR A 9 -36.41 -2.72 -9.57
C THR A 9 -35.56 -3.88 -10.07
N PRO A 10 -36.13 -4.84 -10.82
CA PRO A 10 -35.34 -5.93 -11.42
C PRO A 10 -34.15 -5.45 -12.28
N GLY A 11 -34.27 -4.26 -12.90
CA GLY A 11 -33.19 -3.63 -13.65
C GLY A 11 -32.02 -3.19 -12.77
N GLU A 12 -32.32 -2.60 -11.61
CA GLU A 12 -31.32 -2.21 -10.60
C GLU A 12 -30.64 -3.45 -10.00
N MET A 13 -31.42 -4.47 -9.65
CA MET A 13 -30.87 -5.74 -9.15
C MET A 13 -29.93 -6.41 -10.17
N ARG A 14 -30.31 -6.39 -11.46
CA ARG A 14 -29.46 -6.91 -12.55
C ARG A 14 -28.16 -6.12 -12.66
N ALA A 15 -28.23 -4.78 -12.61
CA ALA A 15 -27.06 -3.92 -12.68
C ALA A 15 -26.11 -4.15 -11.49
N ASP A 16 -26.67 -4.35 -10.30
CA ASP A 16 -25.90 -4.69 -9.09
C ASP A 16 -25.20 -6.03 -9.23
N CYS A 17 -25.89 -7.07 -9.71
CA CYS A 17 -25.27 -8.37 -9.98
C CYS A 17 -24.12 -8.26 -10.99
N GLU A 18 -24.29 -7.49 -12.07
CA GLU A 18 -23.21 -7.26 -13.05
C GLU A 18 -22.02 -6.51 -12.44
N ALA A 19 -22.27 -5.51 -11.59
CA ALA A 19 -21.23 -4.77 -10.90
C ALA A 19 -20.45 -5.65 -9.92
N VAL A 20 -21.14 -6.53 -9.19
CA VAL A 20 -20.53 -7.50 -8.27
C VAL A 20 -19.74 -8.56 -9.05
N SER A 21 -20.28 -9.11 -10.14
CA SER A 21 -19.59 -10.13 -10.95
C SER A 21 -18.20 -9.65 -11.40
N ARG A 22 -18.13 -8.43 -11.94
CA ARG A 22 -16.85 -7.82 -12.36
C ARG A 22 -15.84 -7.70 -11.21
N ARG A 23 -16.31 -7.36 -9.99
CA ARG A 23 -15.44 -7.27 -8.81
C ARG A 23 -14.96 -8.64 -8.34
N LEU A 24 -15.81 -9.65 -8.41
CA LEU A 24 -15.47 -11.02 -8.03
C LEU A 24 -14.43 -11.63 -8.98
N GLU A 25 -14.55 -11.38 -10.30
CA GLU A 25 -13.54 -11.79 -11.29
C GLU A 25 -12.17 -11.20 -10.97
N GLN A 26 -12.10 -9.90 -10.65
CA GLN A 26 -10.86 -9.24 -10.25
C GLN A 26 -10.30 -9.79 -8.92
N ALA A 27 -11.17 -10.10 -7.96
CA ALA A 27 -10.78 -10.68 -6.68
C ALA A 27 -10.21 -12.09 -6.86
N ALA A 28 -10.81 -12.93 -7.71
CA ALA A 28 -10.32 -14.27 -8.02
C ALA A 28 -8.90 -14.25 -8.62
N VAL A 29 -8.64 -13.32 -9.55
CA VAL A 29 -7.29 -13.12 -10.11
C VAL A 29 -6.30 -12.69 -9.03
N LYS A 30 -6.66 -11.73 -8.18
CA LYS A 30 -5.78 -11.23 -7.11
C LYS A 30 -5.49 -12.28 -6.04
N ALA A 31 -6.47 -13.13 -5.71
CA ALA A 31 -6.33 -14.18 -4.70
C ALA A 31 -5.41 -15.32 -5.14
N THR A 32 -5.34 -15.58 -6.45
CA THR A 32 -4.53 -16.66 -7.03
C THR A 32 -3.18 -16.19 -7.55
N ARG A 33 -3.05 -14.90 -7.88
CA ARG A 33 -1.77 -14.32 -8.27
C ARG A 33 -0.79 -14.45 -7.11
N PRO A 34 0.43 -14.99 -7.34
CA PRO A 34 1.46 -14.97 -6.30
C PRO A 34 1.68 -13.52 -5.86
N ALA A 35 1.84 -13.31 -4.55
CA ALA A 35 2.20 -12.01 -4.02
C ALA A 35 3.44 -11.50 -4.79
N PRO A 36 3.51 -10.20 -5.13
CA PRO A 36 4.75 -9.64 -5.65
C PRO A 36 5.82 -9.82 -4.57
N SER A 37 6.60 -10.89 -4.70
CA SER A 37 7.70 -11.21 -3.82
C SER A 37 8.89 -10.38 -4.24
N ILE A 38 9.53 -9.73 -3.29
CA ILE A 38 10.92 -9.34 -3.46
C ILE A 38 11.73 -10.64 -3.52
N HIS A 39 12.23 -11.00 -4.69
CA HIS A 39 13.06 -12.17 -4.82
C HIS A 39 14.38 -11.92 -4.10
N PHE A 40 14.89 -12.99 -3.50
CA PHE A 40 16.16 -12.91 -2.82
C PHE A 40 17.28 -12.37 -3.74
N ASP A 41 17.21 -12.75 -5.01
CA ASP A 41 18.18 -12.43 -6.04
C ASP A 41 18.05 -10.97 -6.57
N GLU A 42 16.93 -10.29 -6.28
CA GLU A 42 16.70 -8.88 -6.63
C GLU A 42 17.42 -7.91 -5.68
N PHE A 43 17.89 -8.40 -4.53
CA PHE A 43 18.55 -7.60 -3.50
C PHE A 43 19.87 -8.25 -3.08
N PRO A 44 21.02 -7.81 -3.62
CA PRO A 44 22.31 -8.35 -3.19
C PRO A 44 22.44 -8.20 -1.67
N ARG A 45 22.63 -9.32 -0.94
CA ARG A 45 23.01 -9.28 0.48
C ARG A 45 24.41 -8.69 0.59
N GLU A 46 24.73 -8.21 1.78
CA GLU A 46 26.08 -7.76 2.13
C GLU A 46 26.52 -6.46 1.44
N VAL A 47 25.59 -5.58 1.05
CA VAL A 47 25.95 -4.19 0.75
C VAL A 47 26.55 -3.59 2.03
N PRO A 48 27.84 -3.20 2.03
CA PRO A 48 28.43 -2.57 3.20
C PRO A 48 27.67 -1.28 3.48
N LYS A 49 27.36 -1.04 4.76
CA LYS A 49 26.77 0.24 5.16
C LYS A 49 27.68 1.35 4.65
N ARG A 50 27.08 2.36 4.01
CA ARG A 50 27.82 3.57 3.66
C ARG A 50 28.34 4.18 4.95
N GLU A 51 29.61 4.53 4.96
CA GLU A 51 30.16 5.36 6.00
C GLU A 51 29.47 6.72 5.94
N ILE A 52 28.94 7.17 7.08
CA ILE A 52 28.28 8.46 7.21
C ILE A 52 29.21 9.31 8.03
N GLU A 53 29.80 10.33 7.41
CA GLU A 53 30.62 11.31 8.12
C GLU A 53 29.74 12.44 8.65
N ILE A 54 29.87 12.74 9.94
CA ILE A 54 29.25 13.93 10.54
C ILE A 54 30.15 15.12 10.24
N SER A 55 29.78 15.89 9.23
CA SER A 55 30.50 17.14 8.92
C SER A 55 30.34 18.16 10.04
N GLU A 56 31.31 19.06 10.16
CA GLU A 56 31.27 20.16 11.13
C GLU A 56 30.02 21.04 10.92
N ALA A 57 29.59 21.24 9.67
CA ALA A 57 28.37 21.99 9.36
C ALA A 57 27.11 21.27 9.88
N ALA A 58 27.03 19.95 9.74
CA ALA A 58 25.92 19.16 10.27
C ALA A 58 25.87 19.22 11.80
N GLN A 59 27.03 19.14 12.48
CA GLN A 59 27.11 19.28 13.93
C GLN A 59 26.64 20.65 14.42
N ARG A 60 27.07 21.73 13.73
CA ARG A 60 26.62 23.10 14.06
C ARG A 60 25.11 23.26 13.91
N LEU A 61 24.53 22.69 12.85
CA LEU A 61 23.07 22.68 12.64
C LEU A 61 22.35 21.88 13.73
N ALA A 62 22.85 20.71 14.09
CA ALA A 62 22.25 19.89 15.14
C ALA A 62 22.25 20.61 16.50
N ASN A 63 23.36 21.26 16.86
CA ASN A 63 23.45 22.05 18.08
C ASN A 63 22.45 23.22 18.10
N ALA A 64 22.26 23.90 16.95
CA ALA A 64 21.28 24.97 16.81
C ALA A 64 19.82 24.48 16.91
N LEU A 65 19.57 23.23 16.53
CA LEU A 65 18.27 22.58 16.59
C LEU A 65 18.04 21.77 17.88
N HIS A 66 18.99 21.81 18.84
CA HIS A 66 18.99 20.99 20.05
C HIS A 66 18.85 19.47 19.77
N LEU A 67 19.40 19.02 18.66
CA LEU A 67 19.49 17.61 18.30
C LEU A 67 20.86 17.06 18.76
N HIS A 68 20.84 15.97 19.50
CA HIS A 68 22.06 15.24 19.85
C HIS A 68 22.38 14.24 18.74
N LEU A 69 23.53 14.42 18.10
CA LEU A 69 24.10 13.46 17.17
C LEU A 69 25.17 12.67 17.95
N ASP A 70 24.83 11.43 18.33
CA ASP A 70 25.77 10.46 18.91
C ASP A 70 26.39 9.60 17.81
#